data_AF-A0A0S2UX72-F1
#
_entry.id   AF-A0A0S2UX72-F1
#
_cell.length_a   1.000
_cell.length_b   1.000
_cell.length_c   1.000
_cell.angle_alpha   90.00
_cell.angle_beta   90.00
_cell.angle_gamma   90.00
#
_symmetry.space_group_name_H-M   'P 1'
#
loop_
_entity.id
_entity.type
_entity.pdbx_description
1 polymer ?
#
loop_
_entity_poly.entity_id
_entity_poly.type
_entity_poly.pdbx_seq_one_letter_code
_entity_poly.pdbx_strand_id
1 'polypeptide(L)'
;MTDQVVEGMKCVHDDCVTATNVNETLIEAATKREAFSDDAKFKCYLNCILQRLGLINDSGSFDVDQAIELMPEEMKRGDVVPVVKRCGSKVGNDVCENAYLIHKCYYDSGVV
;
A
#
# COMPACT_ATOMS: atom_id res chain seq x y z
N MET A 1 16.68 7.00 -0.85
CA MET A 1 15.43 7.79 -0.83
C MET A 1 15.79 9.24 -0.58
N THR A 2 15.37 10.15 -1.45
CA THR A 2 15.63 11.60 -1.34
C THR A 2 14.61 12.26 -0.39
N ASP A 3 15.01 13.37 0.25
CA ASP A 3 14.20 14.05 1.28
C ASP A 3 12.79 14.45 0.78
N GLN A 4 12.67 14.84 -0.50
CA GLN A 4 11.39 15.21 -1.12
C GLN A 4 10.39 14.05 -1.23
N VAL A 5 10.88 12.83 -1.46
CA VAL A 5 10.01 11.63 -1.54
C VAL A 5 9.52 11.24 -0.16
N VAL A 6 10.35 11.43 0.86
CA VAL A 6 9.99 11.17 2.27
C VAL A 6 8.93 12.17 2.75
N GLU A 7 9.11 13.44 2.45
CA GLU A 7 8.14 14.49 2.80
C GLU A 7 6.79 14.29 2.08
N GLY A 8 6.83 13.95 0.79
CA GLY A 8 5.61 13.64 0.03
C GLY A 8 4.83 12.45 0.62
N MET A 9 5.51 11.38 1.02
CA MET A 9 4.87 10.22 1.66
C MET A 9 4.28 10.56 3.03
N LYS A 10 4.92 11.46 3.80
CA LYS A 10 4.37 11.94 5.07
C LYS A 10 3.05 12.69 4.86
N CYS A 11 2.98 13.59 3.88
CA CYS A 11 1.73 14.29 3.56
C CYS A 11 0.62 13.32 3.14
N VAL A 12 0.94 12.33 2.31
CA VAL A 12 -0.03 11.28 1.90
C VAL A 12 -0.53 10.49 3.10
N HIS A 13 0.37 10.13 4.02
CA HIS A 13 0.02 9.45 5.27
C HIS A 13 -0.95 10.29 6.11
N ASP A 14 -0.59 11.54 6.43
CA ASP A 14 -1.37 12.44 7.28
C ASP A 14 -2.79 12.67 6.70
N ASP A 15 -2.89 12.86 5.39
CA ASP A 15 -4.15 13.01 4.66
C ASP A 15 -5.04 11.76 4.78
N CYS A 16 -4.45 10.58 4.61
CA CYS A 16 -5.18 9.32 4.65
C CYS A 16 -5.56 8.91 6.06
N VAL A 17 -4.73 9.21 7.07
CA VAL A 17 -5.11 9.07 8.49
C VAL A 17 -6.34 9.94 8.78
N THR A 18 -6.29 11.21 8.38
CA THR A 18 -7.42 12.14 8.56
C THR A 18 -8.68 11.68 7.83
N ALA A 19 -8.56 11.27 6.56
CA ALA A 19 -9.70 10.88 5.73
C ALA A 19 -10.41 9.61 6.20
N THR A 20 -9.66 8.66 6.77
CA THR A 20 -10.19 7.35 7.16
C THR A 20 -10.43 7.22 8.66
N ASN A 21 -9.84 8.12 9.45
CA ASN A 21 -9.84 8.05 10.92
C ASN A 21 -9.36 6.70 11.44
N VAL A 22 -8.39 6.10 10.73
CA VAL A 22 -7.71 4.85 11.11
C VAL A 22 -6.88 5.08 12.37
N ASN A 23 -6.77 4.05 13.20
CA ASN A 23 -5.89 4.10 14.36
C ASN A 23 -4.43 3.90 13.92
N GLU A 24 -3.58 4.90 14.19
CA GLU A 24 -2.15 4.87 13.83
C GLU A 24 -1.43 3.63 14.39
N THR A 25 -1.86 3.09 15.53
CA THR A 25 -1.23 1.87 16.08
C THR A 25 -1.35 0.66 15.16
N LEU A 26 -2.39 0.59 14.32
CA LEU A 26 -2.54 -0.48 13.32
C LEU A 26 -1.54 -0.31 12.17
N ILE A 27 -1.28 0.94 11.77
CA ILE A 27 -0.29 1.27 10.74
C ILE A 27 1.12 0.95 11.27
N GLU A 28 1.41 1.33 12.51
CA GLU A 28 2.68 1.02 13.16
C GLU A 28 2.91 -0.48 13.27
N ALA A 29 1.91 -1.24 13.72
CA ALA A 29 2.02 -2.70 13.86
C ALA A 29 2.27 -3.39 12.51
N ALA A 30 1.65 -2.91 11.44
CA ALA A 30 1.90 -3.40 10.08
C ALA A 30 3.34 -3.07 9.63
N THR A 31 3.78 -1.82 9.84
CA THR A 31 5.12 -1.34 9.46
C THR A 31 6.23 -2.07 10.22
N LYS A 32 6.01 -2.38 11.51
CA LYS A 32 6.94 -3.13 12.37
C LYS A 32 6.88 -4.64 12.14
N ARG A 33 6.01 -5.11 11.23
CA ARG A 33 5.73 -6.53 10.99
C ARG A 33 5.29 -7.31 12.24
N GLU A 34 4.57 -6.65 13.13
CA GLU A 34 4.01 -7.26 14.35
C GLU A 34 2.63 -7.86 14.09
N ALA A 35 1.79 -7.16 13.32
CA ALA A 35 0.45 -7.62 12.94
C ALA A 35 -0.04 -6.92 11.68
N PHE A 36 -0.93 -7.57 10.93
CA PHE A 36 -1.61 -6.97 9.78
C PHE A 36 -3.12 -7.04 9.99
N SER A 37 -3.68 -5.99 10.58
CA SER A 37 -5.08 -5.92 11.01
C SER A 37 -6.06 -5.97 9.83
N ASP A 38 -7.22 -6.61 10.01
CA ASP A 38 -8.35 -6.61 9.06
C ASP A 38 -9.37 -5.50 9.34
N ASP A 39 -9.04 -4.52 10.17
CA ASP A 39 -9.88 -3.36 10.49
C ASP A 39 -10.30 -2.60 9.22
N ALA A 40 -11.60 -2.29 9.10
CA ALA A 40 -12.16 -1.67 7.91
C ALA A 40 -11.51 -0.31 7.57
N LYS A 41 -11.14 0.48 8.58
CA LYS A 41 -10.49 1.78 8.34
C LYS A 41 -9.04 1.60 7.90
N PHE A 42 -8.35 0.60 8.43
CA PHE A 42 -7.00 0.25 7.96
C PHE A 42 -7.00 -0.20 6.49
N LYS A 43 -7.99 -1.01 6.09
CA LYS A 43 -8.16 -1.39 4.68
C LYS A 43 -8.37 -0.18 3.78
N CYS A 44 -9.25 0.73 4.17
CA CYS A 44 -9.50 1.94 3.40
C CYS A 44 -8.34 2.94 3.44
N TYR A 45 -7.54 2.95 4.50
CA TYR A 45 -6.30 3.73 4.57
C TYR A 45 -5.29 3.26 3.51
N LEU A 46 -5.12 1.95 3.32
CA LEU A 46 -4.28 1.41 2.24
C LEU A 46 -4.79 1.84 0.86
N ASN A 47 -6.10 1.75 0.62
CA ASN A 47 -6.69 2.23 -0.63
C ASN A 47 -6.49 3.74 -0.83
N CYS A 48 -6.64 4.55 0.23
CA CYS A 48 -6.41 5.99 0.16
C CYS A 48 -4.97 6.30 -0.30
N ILE A 49 -3.96 5.61 0.24
CA ILE A 49 -2.57 5.79 -0.19
C ILE A 49 -2.44 5.49 -1.68
N LEU A 50 -2.96 4.34 -2.15
CA LEU A 50 -2.89 3.97 -3.55
C LEU A 50 -3.52 5.03 -4.46
N GLN A 51 -4.67 5.58 -4.08
CA GLN A 51 -5.34 6.65 -4.81
C GLN A 51 -4.52 7.94 -4.83
N ARG A 52 -3.94 8.35 -3.70
CA ARG A 52 -3.12 9.57 -3.61
C ARG A 52 -1.83 9.47 -4.42
N LEU A 53 -1.28 8.27 -4.54
CA LEU A 53 -0.11 7.98 -5.37
C LEU A 53 -0.46 7.74 -6.85
N GLY A 54 -1.74 7.79 -7.21
CA GLY A 54 -2.19 7.56 -8.59
C GLY A 54 -2.14 6.09 -9.02
N LEU A 55 -1.93 5.15 -8.10
CA LEU A 55 -1.74 3.71 -8.37
C LEU A 55 -3.03 2.93 -8.58
N ILE A 56 -4.15 3.63 -8.78
CA ILE A 56 -5.42 3.05 -9.16
C ILE A 56 -5.72 3.53 -10.57
N ASN A 57 -5.81 2.59 -11.51
CA ASN A 57 -6.10 2.90 -12.90
C ASN A 57 -7.58 3.27 -13.11
N ASP A 58 -7.93 3.67 -14.34
CA ASP A 58 -9.28 4.11 -14.72
C ASP A 58 -10.37 3.05 -14.49
N SER A 59 -10.00 1.77 -14.40
CA SER A 59 -10.92 0.68 -14.10
C SER A 59 -11.16 0.47 -12.60
N GLY A 60 -10.51 1.25 -11.73
CA GLY A 60 -10.54 1.09 -10.29
C GLY A 60 -9.66 -0.04 -9.77
N SER A 61 -8.75 -0.56 -10.60
CA SER A 61 -7.83 -1.64 -10.27
C SER A 61 -6.43 -1.10 -9.98
N PHE A 62 -5.64 -1.85 -9.21
CA PHE A 62 -4.26 -1.48 -8.90
C PHE A 62 -3.37 -1.52 -10.16
N ASP A 63 -2.62 -0.45 -10.39
CA ASP A 63 -1.66 -0.35 -11.49
C ASP A 63 -0.29 -0.90 -11.06
N VAL A 64 -0.07 -2.18 -11.38
CA VAL A 64 1.14 -2.91 -11.03
C VAL A 64 2.39 -2.31 -11.68
N ASP A 65 2.29 -1.93 -12.95
CA ASP A 65 3.43 -1.45 -13.71
C ASP A 65 3.84 -0.05 -13.21
N GLN A 66 2.87 0.82 -12.97
CA GLN A 66 3.14 2.13 -12.36
C GLN A 66 3.67 2.02 -10.93
N ALA A 67 3.16 1.07 -10.14
CA ALA A 67 3.70 0.84 -8.79
C ALA A 67 5.17 0.44 -8.82
N ILE A 68 5.57 -0.42 -9.78
CA ILE A 68 6.97 -0.81 -9.96
C ILE A 68 7.80 0.39 -10.47
N GLU A 69 7.24 1.25 -11.31
CA GLU A 69 7.94 2.43 -11.82
C GLU A 69 8.23 3.44 -10.69
N LEU A 70 7.26 3.71 -9.82
CA LEU A 70 7.39 4.64 -8.69
C LEU A 70 8.31 4.13 -7.56
N MET A 71 8.57 2.81 -7.49
CA MET A 71 9.47 2.26 -6.49
C MET A 71 10.90 2.78 -6.70
N PRO A 72 11.59 3.23 -5.63
CA PRO A 72 13.03 3.46 -5.68
C PRO A 72 13.79 2.21 -6.15
N GLU A 73 14.85 2.38 -6.94
CA GLU A 73 15.63 1.26 -7.46
C GLU A 73 16.21 0.36 -6.35
N GLU A 74 16.51 0.93 -5.18
CA GLU A 74 17.00 0.17 -4.04
C GLU A 74 15.95 -0.79 -3.45
N MET A 75 14.65 -0.51 -3.69
CA MET A 75 13.54 -1.37 -3.28
C MET A 75 13.26 -2.49 -4.29
N LYS A 76 13.61 -2.33 -5.57
CA LYS A 76 13.33 -3.34 -6.62
C LYS A 76 14.19 -4.60 -6.55
N ARG A 77 14.93 -4.80 -5.46
CA ARG A 77 15.89 -5.91 -5.27
C ARG A 77 15.19 -7.19 -4.80
N GLY A 78 15.85 -8.32 -5.02
CA GLY A 78 15.35 -9.63 -4.57
C GLY A 78 13.97 -9.96 -5.15
N ASP A 79 13.06 -10.40 -4.30
CA ASP A 79 11.73 -10.86 -4.71
C ASP A 79 10.67 -9.76 -4.78
N VAL A 80 11.01 -8.48 -4.55
CA VAL A 80 10.02 -7.39 -4.49
C VAL A 80 9.21 -7.27 -5.78
N VAL A 81 9.86 -7.11 -6.94
CA VAL A 81 9.14 -6.97 -8.23
C VAL A 81 8.33 -8.24 -8.59
N PRO A 82 8.88 -9.46 -8.48
CA PRO A 82 8.09 -10.69 -8.67
C PRO A 82 6.87 -10.79 -7.75
N VAL A 83 7.00 -10.41 -6.48
CA VAL A 83 5.90 -10.43 -5.51
C VAL A 83 4.85 -9.38 -5.86
N VAL A 84 5.27 -8.16 -6.22
CA VAL A 84 4.37 -7.07 -6.63
C VAL A 84 3.51 -7.51 -7.82
N LYS A 85 4.13 -8.12 -8.83
CA LYS A 85 3.40 -8.68 -9.99
C LYS A 85 2.43 -9.79 -9.60
N ARG A 86 2.85 -10.71 -8.72
CA ARG A 86 2.01 -11.83 -8.27
C ARG A 86 0.82 -11.39 -7.43
N CYS A 87 1.00 -10.38 -6.59
CA CYS A 87 0.02 -9.94 -5.61
C CYS A 87 -0.84 -8.77 -6.11
N GLY A 88 -0.45 -8.06 -7.17
CA GLY A 88 -1.14 -6.87 -7.65
C GLY A 88 -2.51 -7.09 -8.30
N SER A 89 -2.88 -8.35 -8.58
CA SER A 89 -4.17 -8.70 -9.20
C SER A 89 -5.21 -9.22 -8.21
N LYS A 90 -5.04 -8.97 -6.90
CA LYS A 90 -6.01 -9.42 -5.90
C LYS A 90 -7.30 -8.60 -5.99
N VAL A 91 -8.42 -9.30 -5.92
CA VAL A 91 -9.76 -8.73 -5.96
C VAL A 91 -10.54 -9.25 -4.76
N GLY A 92 -11.13 -8.33 -4.02
CA GLY A 92 -12.01 -8.53 -2.88
C GLY A 92 -13.40 -7.96 -3.15
N ASN A 93 -14.12 -7.67 -2.07
CA ASN A 93 -15.52 -7.25 -2.14
C ASN A 93 -15.71 -5.78 -2.56
N ASP A 94 -14.71 -4.93 -2.28
CA ASP A 94 -14.70 -3.52 -2.60
C ASP A 94 -13.25 -3.03 -2.79
N VAL A 95 -13.08 -1.73 -3.10
CA VAL A 95 -11.76 -1.13 -3.35
C VAL A 95 -10.84 -1.14 -2.12
N CYS A 96 -11.39 -1.03 -0.90
CA CYS A 96 -10.62 -1.12 0.33
C CYS A 96 -10.13 -2.56 0.55
N GLU A 97 -10.99 -3.55 0.29
CA GLU A 97 -10.63 -4.96 0.36
C GLU A 97 -9.59 -5.33 -0.72
N ASN A 98 -9.69 -4.77 -1.93
CA ASN A 98 -8.67 -4.95 -2.97
C ASN A 98 -7.29 -4.50 -2.45
N ALA A 99 -7.21 -3.25 -1.98
CA ALA A 99 -5.95 -2.69 -1.46
C ALA A 99 -5.40 -3.51 -0.29
N TYR A 100 -6.28 -3.96 0.60
CA TYR A 100 -5.94 -4.84 1.72
C TYR A 100 -5.35 -6.16 1.26
N LEU A 101 -6.01 -6.89 0.35
CA LEU A 101 -5.57 -8.21 -0.10
C LEU A 101 -4.22 -8.14 -0.84
N ILE A 102 -4.01 -7.07 -1.61
CA ILE A 102 -2.73 -6.80 -2.28
C ILE A 102 -1.62 -6.62 -1.23
N HIS A 103 -1.80 -5.72 -0.26
CA HIS A 103 -0.78 -5.45 0.76
C HIS A 103 -0.60 -6.60 1.75
N LYS A 104 -1.65 -7.35 2.07
CA LYS A 104 -1.56 -8.57 2.88
C LYS A 104 -0.68 -9.60 2.18
N CYS A 105 -0.83 -9.75 0.88
CA CYS A 105 0.00 -10.65 0.07
C CYS A 105 1.47 -10.20 0.04
N TYR A 106 1.74 -8.88 0.00
CA TYR A 106 3.10 -8.35 0.15
C TYR A 106 3.68 -8.64 1.54
N TYR A 107 2.88 -8.40 2.59
CA TYR A 107 3.26 -8.63 3.98
C TYR A 107 3.62 -10.11 4.21
N ASP A 108 2.78 -11.03 3.73
CA ASP A 108 2.98 -12.48 3.85
C ASP A 108 4.18 -12.97 3.03
N SER A 109 4.52 -12.26 1.96
CA SER A 109 5.68 -12.56 1.11
C SER A 109 6.99 -11.95 1.63
N GLY A 110 6.95 -11.17 2.71
CA GLY A 110 8.15 -10.61 3.34
C GLY A 110 8.75 -9.38 2.64
N VAL A 111 7.98 -8.69 1.79
CA VAL A 111 8.49 -7.56 0.98
C VAL A 111 8.02 -6.17 1.45
N VAL A 112 7.09 -6.10 2.41
CA VAL A 112 6.65 -4.86 3.08
C VAL A 112 6.50 -5.08 4.57
#